data_AF-A0A7C0YI43-F1
#
_entry.id   AF-A0A7C0YI43-F1
#
_cell.length_a   1.000
_cell.length_b   1.000
_cell.length_c   1.000
_cell.angle_alpha   90.00
_cell.angle_beta   90.00
_cell.angle_gamma   90.00
#
_symmetry.space_group_name_H-M   'P 1'
#
loop_
_entity.id
_entity.type
_entity.pdbx_description
1 polymer ?
#
loop_
_entity_poly.entity_id
_entity_poly.type
_entity_poly.pdbx_seq_one_letter_code
_entity_poly.pdbx_strand_id
1 'polypeptide(L)'
;MSQKQFLKEIENNLPSPVYYLYAKDSFLLKDAVDRVRGLVHEERREFNIMMYDIDSAPPVHTIMDVLNTPGFFGERKIVIVRNIQTMKKKEARVLFSYLDNPSSGS
;
A
#
# COMPACT_ATOMS: atom_id res chain seq x y z
N MET A 1 14.80 1.10 0.39
CA MET A 1 14.84 2.28 1.30
C MET A 1 15.38 1.84 2.65
N SER A 2 16.11 2.68 3.37
CA SER A 2 16.54 2.35 4.75
C SER A 2 15.40 2.58 5.75
N GLN A 3 15.42 1.91 6.90
CA GLN A 3 14.40 2.10 7.95
C GLN A 3 14.32 3.55 8.42
N LYS A 4 15.47 4.22 8.60
CA LYS A 4 15.52 5.64 9.00
C LYS A 4 14.83 6.55 7.98
N GLN A 5 15.03 6.28 6.69
CA GLN A 5 14.39 7.04 5.63
C GLN A 5 12.87 6.80 5.62
N PHE A 6 12.43 5.55 5.78
CA PHE A 6 11.00 5.23 5.89
C PHE A 6 10.32 5.94 7.07
N LEU A 7 10.96 6.00 8.23
CA LEU A 7 10.42 6.74 9.38
C LEU A 7 10.24 8.23 9.07
N LYS A 8 11.19 8.83 8.34
CA LYS A 8 11.08 10.21 7.89
C LYS A 8 9.96 10.41 6.87
N GLU A 9 9.69 9.43 6.02
CA GLU A 9 8.54 9.47 5.10
C GLU A 9 7.21 9.40 5.86
N ILE A 10 7.12 8.57 6.91
CA ILE A 10 5.95 8.47 7.79
C ILE A 10 5.67 9.80 8.48
N GLU A 11 6.69 10.47 9.01
CA GLU A 11 6.57 11.80 9.63
C GLU A 11 6.03 12.85 8.65
N ASN A 12 6.28 12.68 7.34
CA ASN A 12 5.80 13.57 6.28
C ASN A 12 4.48 13.10 5.64
N ASN A 13 3.74 12.18 6.28
CA ASN A 13 2.51 11.60 5.75
C ASN A 13 2.67 10.89 4.39
N LEU A 14 3.82 10.23 4.19
CA LEU A 14 4.12 9.40 3.02
C LEU A 14 3.91 10.15 1.69
N PRO A 15 4.60 11.26 1.40
CA PRO A 15 4.32 12.13 0.26
C PRO A 15 4.39 11.44 -1.12
N SER A 16 5.12 10.33 -1.24
CA SER A 16 5.18 9.57 -2.51
C SER A 16 3.91 8.72 -2.71
N PRO A 17 3.44 8.52 -3.95
CA PRO A 17 2.24 7.71 -4.20
C PRO A 17 2.47 6.22 -3.93
N VAL A 18 3.72 5.75 -4.04
CA VAL A 18 4.09 4.33 -4.01
C VAL A 18 5.30 4.12 -3.11
N TYR A 19 5.24 3.10 -2.26
CA TYR A 19 6.35 2.64 -1.42
C TYR A 19 6.57 1.14 -1.60
N TYR A 20 7.83 0.75 -1.80
CA TYR A 20 8.24 -0.65 -1.78
C TYR A 20 9.05 -0.94 -0.52
N LEU A 21 8.50 -1.78 0.35
CA LEU A 21 9.13 -2.20 1.60
C LEU A 21 9.58 -3.64 1.48
N TYR A 22 10.86 -3.87 1.75
CA TYR A 22 11.47 -5.20 1.76
C TYR A 22 12.35 -5.32 3.00
N ALA A 23 12.13 -6.38 3.78
CA ALA A 23 12.98 -6.76 4.90
C ALA A 23 13.04 -8.28 5.00
N LYS A 24 14.17 -8.79 5.50
CA LYS A 24 14.32 -10.22 5.82
C LYS A 24 13.54 -10.60 7.08
N ASP A 25 13.40 -9.64 8.00
CA ASP A 25 12.66 -9.80 9.24
C ASP A 25 11.21 -9.34 9.04
N SER A 26 10.26 -10.26 9.20
CA SER A 26 8.83 -9.99 9.08
C SER A 26 8.31 -9.06 10.17
N PHE A 27 8.98 -8.99 11.33
CA PHE A 27 8.62 -8.08 12.40
C PHE A 27 8.78 -6.62 11.97
N LEU A 28 9.83 -6.30 11.23
CA LEU A 28 10.06 -4.95 10.70
C LEU A 28 8.99 -4.53 9.69
N LEU A 29 8.52 -5.47 8.85
CA LEU A 29 7.43 -5.21 7.91
C LEU A 29 6.11 -5.00 8.64
N LYS A 30 5.87 -5.76 9.71
CA LYS A 30 4.68 -5.60 10.55
C LYS A 30 4.65 -4.23 11.23
N ASP A 31 5.75 -3.83 11.89
CA ASP A 31 5.88 -2.50 12.50
C ASP A 31 5.67 -1.38 11.47
N ALA A 32 6.22 -1.54 10.27
CA ALA A 32 6.01 -0.58 9.19
C ALA A 32 4.53 -0.46 8.80
N VAL A 33 3.81 -1.58 8.65
CA VAL A 33 2.36 -1.57 8.36
C VAL A 33 1.57 -0.92 9.49
N ASP A 34 1.89 -1.21 10.75
CA ASP A 34 1.20 -0.64 11.91
C ASP A 34 1.40 0.89 11.97
N ARG A 35 2.60 1.39 11.65
CA ARG A 35 2.88 2.84 11.53
C ARG A 35 2.08 3.49 10.40
N VAL A 36 2.01 2.84 9.23
CA VAL A 36 1.19 3.33 8.11
C VAL A 36 -0.28 3.41 8.50
N ARG A 37 -0.80 2.40 9.23
CA ARG A 37 -2.17 2.42 9.76
C ARG A 37 -2.40 3.55 10.75
N GLY A 38 -1.37 3.92 11.51
CA GLY A 38 -1.38 5.05 12.45
C GLY A 38 -1.60 6.41 11.80
N LEU A 39 -1.35 6.56 10.48
CA LEU A 39 -1.56 7.81 9.76
C LEU A 39 -3.04 8.17 9.57
N VAL A 40 -3.92 7.17 9.64
CA VAL A 40 -5.37 7.36 9.49
C VAL A 40 -6.04 7.15 10.84
N HIS A 41 -6.99 8.03 11.16
CA HIS A 41 -7.81 7.90 12.37
C HIS A 41 -8.56 6.57 12.39
N GLU A 42 -8.64 5.95 13.56
CA GLU A 42 -9.14 4.58 13.73
C GLU A 42 -10.52 4.35 13.11
N GLU A 43 -11.44 5.29 13.30
CA GLU A 43 -12.80 5.27 12.75
C GLU A 43 -12.86 5.28 11.21
N ARG A 44 -11.79 5.77 10.56
CA ARG A 44 -11.71 5.92 9.09
C ARG A 44 -10.87 4.83 8.44
N ARG A 45 -10.11 4.04 9.23
CA ARG A 45 -9.19 3.01 8.71
C ARG A 45 -9.89 1.97 7.85
N GLU A 46 -11.09 1.55 8.22
CA GLU A 46 -11.84 0.53 7.47
C GLU A 46 -12.20 0.98 6.05
N PHE A 47 -12.35 2.29 5.84
CA PHE A 47 -12.70 2.87 4.54
C PHE A 47 -11.48 3.30 3.73
N ASN A 48 -10.43 3.75 4.41
CA ASN A 48 -9.26 4.37 3.79
C ASN A 48 -8.02 3.48 3.77
N ILE A 49 -8.03 2.32 4.44
CA ILE A 49 -6.92 1.36 4.40
C ILE A 49 -7.40 -0.01 3.93
N MET A 50 -6.92 -0.42 2.77
CA MET A 50 -7.21 -1.73 2.18
C MET A 50 -5.97 -2.60 2.25
N MET A 51 -6.10 -3.81 2.79
CA MET A 51 -4.99 -4.76 2.93
C MET A 51 -5.25 -6.01 2.11
N TYR A 52 -4.29 -6.38 1.27
CA TYR A 52 -4.31 -7.59 0.45
C TYR A 52 -3.04 -8.40 0.68
N ASP A 53 -3.17 -9.71 0.57
CA ASP A 53 -2.05 -10.64 0.66
C ASP A 53 -2.08 -11.52 -0.58
N ILE A 54 -1.07 -11.47 -1.44
CA ILE A 54 -1.12 -12.13 -2.74
C ILE A 54 -1.38 -13.64 -2.65
N ASP A 55 -0.99 -14.27 -1.54
CA ASP A 55 -1.20 -15.71 -1.34
C ASP A 55 -2.67 -16.07 -1.04
N SER A 56 -3.48 -15.12 -0.56
CA SER A 56 -4.89 -15.33 -0.19
C SER A 56 -5.87 -14.34 -0.81
N ALA A 57 -5.37 -13.35 -1.56
CA ALA A 57 -6.14 -12.25 -2.12
C ALA A 57 -6.99 -12.69 -3.32
N PRO A 58 -8.06 -11.92 -3.63
CA PRO A 58 -8.72 -12.00 -4.93
C PRO A 58 -7.73 -11.66 -6.06
N PRO A 59 -8.07 -11.95 -7.33
CA PRO A 59 -7.11 -11.74 -8.40
C PRO A 59 -6.76 -10.26 -8.56
N VAL A 60 -5.58 -9.99 -9.11
CA VAL A 60 -4.94 -8.65 -9.16
C VAL A 60 -5.86 -7.52 -9.66
N HIS A 61 -6.83 -7.83 -10.54
CA HIS A 61 -7.79 -6.86 -11.04
C HIS A 61 -8.65 -6.24 -9.93
N THR A 62 -8.99 -6.96 -8.87
CA THR A 62 -9.75 -6.40 -7.74
C THR A 62 -8.91 -5.38 -6.97
N ILE A 63 -7.61 -5.63 -6.81
CA ILE A 63 -6.67 -4.67 -6.20
C ILE A 63 -6.58 -3.41 -7.09
N MET A 64 -6.55 -3.59 -8.41
CA MET A 64 -6.52 -2.50 -9.38
C MET A 64 -7.79 -1.62 -9.32
N ASP A 65 -8.96 -2.23 -9.23
CA ASP A 65 -10.22 -1.48 -9.10
C ASP A 65 -10.21 -0.62 -7.83
N VAL A 66 -9.71 -1.17 -6.73
CA VAL A 66 -9.60 -0.47 -5.44
C VAL A 66 -8.57 0.67 -5.50
N LEU A 67 -7.44 0.46 -6.17
CA LEU A 67 -6.42 1.50 -6.40
C LEU A 67 -6.98 2.68 -7.23
N ASN A 68 -7.90 2.41 -8.14
CA ASN A 68 -8.52 3.40 -9.02
C ASN A 68 -9.75 4.10 -8.43
N THR A 69 -10.11 3.83 -7.18
CA THR A 69 -11.23 4.49 -6.50
C THR A 69 -10.71 5.53 -5.50
N PRO A 70 -11.37 6.70 -5.35
CA PRO A 70 -10.97 7.71 -4.38
C PRO A 70 -11.09 7.20 -2.94
N GLY A 71 -10.37 7.84 -2.02
CA GLY A 71 -10.60 7.62 -0.60
C GLY A 71 -11.90 8.27 -0.14
N PHE A 72 -12.36 7.87 1.04
CA PHE A 72 -13.55 8.42 1.66
C PHE A 72 -13.24 9.72 2.39
N PHE A 73 -14.23 10.61 2.46
CA PHE A 73 -14.15 11.89 3.17
C PHE A 73 -13.05 12.84 2.66
N GLY A 74 -12.67 12.73 1.38
CA GLY A 74 -11.58 13.52 0.80
C GLY A 74 -10.20 13.14 1.36
N GLU A 75 -10.10 12.02 2.07
CA GLU A 75 -8.84 11.49 2.55
C GLU A 75 -8.15 10.63 1.49
N ARG A 76 -6.85 10.48 1.66
CA ARG A 76 -6.06 9.57 0.84
C ARG A 76 -6.37 8.12 1.19
N LYS A 77 -6.66 7.29 0.18
CA LYS A 77 -6.69 5.84 0.32
C LYS A 77 -5.28 5.26 0.34
N ILE A 78 -5.04 4.33 1.26
CA ILE A 78 -3.81 3.55 1.37
C ILE A 78 -4.15 2.09 1.04
N VAL A 79 -3.47 1.52 0.04
CA VAL A 79 -3.59 0.11 -0.30
C VAL A 79 -2.26 -0.59 0.01
N ILE A 80 -2.31 -1.59 0.87
CA ILE A 80 -1.14 -2.37 1.31
C ILE A 80 -1.25 -3.76 0.70
N VAL A 81 -0.26 -4.14 -0.10
CA VAL A 81 -0.18 -5.46 -0.74
C VAL A 81 1.02 -6.22 -0.17
N ARG A 82 0.76 -7.36 0.47
CA ARG A 82 1.79 -8.23 1.06
C ARG A 82 2.12 -9.40 0.14
N ASN A 83 3.30 -9.97 0.35
CA ASN A 83 3.79 -11.15 -0.37
C ASN A 83 3.86 -10.97 -1.89
N ILE A 84 4.11 -9.75 -2.37
CA ILE A 84 4.17 -9.46 -3.80
C ILE A 84 5.21 -10.29 -4.57
N GLN A 85 6.21 -10.84 -3.87
CA GLN A 85 7.21 -11.74 -4.45
C GLN A 85 6.62 -13.06 -4.99
N THR A 86 5.45 -13.49 -4.51
CA THR A 86 4.78 -14.71 -4.97
C THR A 86 3.88 -14.48 -6.19
N MET A 87 3.70 -13.21 -6.60
CA MET A 87 2.83 -12.81 -7.70
C MET A 87 3.30 -13.38 -9.04
N LYS A 88 2.36 -13.84 -9.87
CA LYS A 88 2.69 -14.33 -11.22
C LYS A 88 3.11 -13.17 -12.11
N LYS A 89 4.04 -13.44 -13.04
CA LYS A 89 4.57 -12.44 -13.99
C LYS A 89 3.49 -11.66 -14.76
N LYS A 90 2.38 -12.32 -15.14
CA LYS A 90 1.26 -11.66 -15.84
C LYS A 90 0.54 -10.64 -14.96
N GLU A 91 0.32 -10.97 -13.68
CA GLU A 91 -0.34 -10.10 -12.71
C GLU A 91 0.58 -8.93 -12.33
N ALA A 92 1.87 -9.21 -12.12
CA ALA A 92 2.86 -8.19 -11.81
C ALA A 92 2.95 -7.10 -12.89
N ARG A 93 2.80 -7.47 -14.18
CA ARG A 93 2.76 -6.49 -15.28
C ARG A 93 1.60 -5.50 -15.16
N VAL A 94 0.43 -5.97 -14.73
CA VAL A 94 -0.74 -5.09 -14.55
C VAL A 94 -0.45 -4.08 -13.45
N LEU A 95 0.07 -4.56 -12.31
CA LEU A 95 0.42 -3.69 -11.19
C LEU A 95 1.55 -2.71 -11.57
N PHE A 96 2.59 -3.17 -12.27
CA PHE A 96 3.69 -2.29 -12.69
C PHE A 96 3.23 -1.21 -13.67
N SER A 97 2.28 -1.50 -14.55
CA SER A 97 1.70 -0.49 -15.44
C SER A 97 0.95 0.61 -14.67
N TYR A 98 0.39 0.28 -13.49
CA TYR A 98 -0.20 1.28 -12.60
C TYR A 98 0.86 2.18 -11.96
N LEU A 99 2.04 1.65 -11.65
CA LEU A 99 3.11 2.42 -11.00
C LEU A 99 3.66 3.55 -11.86
N ASP A 100 3.51 3.45 -13.20
CA ASP A 100 3.90 4.50 -14.14
C ASP A 100 3.00 5.73 -14.05
N ASN A 101 1.73 5.56 -13.66
CA ASN A 101 0.76 6.64 -13.50
C ASN A 101 -0.24 6.32 -12.36
N PRO A 102 0.22 6.33 -11.10
CA PRO A 102 -0.64 5.99 -9.97
C PRO A 102 -1.70 7.08 -9.78
N SER A 103 -2.88 6.68 -9.30
CA SER A 103 -3.93 7.62 -8.91
C SER A 103 -3.37 8.67 -7.95
N SER A 104 -3.60 9.95 -8.25
CA SER A 104 -3.09 11.08 -7.48
C SER A 104 -3.77 11.25 -6.12
N GLY A 105 -4.72 10.36 -5.76
CA GLY A 105 -5.39 10.36 -4.46
C GLY A 105 -6.05 11.70 -4.13
N SER A 106 -6.64 12.34 -5.14
CA SER A 106 -7.31 13.64 -5.07
C SER A 106 -8.82 13.49 -4.93
#